data_AF-A0A1B8FIX0-F1
#
_entry.id   AF-A0A1B8FIX0-F1
#
_cell.length_a   1.000
_cell.length_b   1.000
_cell.length_c   1.000
_cell.angle_alpha   90.00
_cell.angle_beta   90.00
_cell.angle_gamma   90.00
#
_symmetry.space_group_name_H-M   'P 1'
#
loop_
_entity.id
_entity.type
_entity.pdbx_description
1 polymer ?
#
loop_
_entity_poly.entity_id
_entity_poly.type
_entity_poly.pdbx_seq_one_letter_code
_entity_poly.pdbx_strand_id
1 'polypeptide(L)'
;MATPLEVLHVMTPAEWGKPIDVDEKWIHFVDDNVKAILPPGTVVESIRPYYTTWHDTWEESYYHSMKWFMYAEEKSQGVDEEIRELCQGVLDKVIPRLLRPLETGGRHIQPRLIHGDLWTGNTSWNIDTNMPVVYDAAALYAHNELEMAAWRPIRRLIGRQYMAAYFDYFPVSAPEEDQDDRSMLYYLRWDLKSSALFSRNLRYRNMAKETMKTLIGKSPGGYEEWAKKRGDEPVHRVMPPTTIGLELEERPI
;
A
#
# COMPACT_ATOMS: atom_id res chain seq x y z
N MET A 1 -19.60 -18.66 -29.83
CA MET A 1 -18.27 -19.17 -29.47
C MET A 1 -17.44 -17.98 -29.07
N ALA A 2 -17.22 -17.77 -27.76
CA ALA A 2 -16.42 -16.65 -27.27
C ALA A 2 -14.94 -17.01 -27.44
N THR A 3 -14.20 -16.18 -28.15
CA THR A 3 -12.74 -16.27 -28.28
C THR A 3 -12.08 -15.92 -26.95
N PRO A 4 -10.98 -16.59 -26.55
CA PRO A 4 -10.25 -16.25 -25.33
C PRO A 4 -9.72 -14.82 -25.41
N LEU A 5 -9.88 -14.04 -24.35
CA LEU A 5 -9.12 -12.80 -24.17
C LEU A 5 -7.66 -13.21 -23.93
N GLU A 6 -6.81 -13.07 -24.95
CA GLU A 6 -5.36 -13.05 -24.75
C GLU A 6 -5.00 -11.69 -24.12
N VAL A 7 -4.91 -11.66 -22.78
CA VAL A 7 -4.29 -10.54 -22.08
C VAL A 7 -2.78 -10.70 -22.27
N LEU A 8 -2.21 -9.89 -23.15
CA LEU A 8 -0.77 -9.84 -23.39
C LEU A 8 -0.07 -9.20 -22.18
N HIS A 9 0.23 -9.99 -21.15
CA HIS A 9 1.22 -9.60 -20.14
C HIS A 9 2.60 -9.66 -20.80
N VAL A 10 3.15 -8.50 -21.15
CA VAL A 10 4.59 -8.39 -21.41
C VAL A 10 5.29 -8.42 -20.06
N MET A 11 5.44 -9.61 -19.48
CA MET A 11 6.44 -9.84 -18.45
C MET A 11 7.73 -10.25 -19.15
N THR A 12 8.62 -9.29 -19.38
CA THR A 12 10.03 -9.63 -19.58
C THR A 12 10.52 -10.37 -18.34
N PRO A 13 11.19 -11.52 -18.46
CA PRO A 13 11.77 -12.22 -17.31
C PRO A 13 12.75 -11.28 -16.61
N ALA A 14 12.41 -10.80 -15.42
CA ALA A 14 13.31 -10.00 -14.61
C ALA A 14 14.31 -10.93 -13.93
N GLU A 15 15.59 -10.80 -14.26
CA GLU A 15 16.65 -11.47 -13.53
C GLU A 15 16.84 -10.81 -12.17
N TRP A 16 16.86 -11.61 -11.10
CA TRP A 16 17.02 -11.13 -9.74
C TRP A 16 18.34 -10.34 -9.58
N GLY A 17 18.25 -9.13 -9.03
CA GLY A 17 19.42 -8.26 -8.78
C GLY A 17 19.85 -7.36 -9.95
N LYS A 18 19.10 -7.31 -11.05
CA LYS A 18 19.29 -6.32 -12.12
C LYS A 18 18.18 -5.26 -12.09
N PRO A 19 18.51 -3.96 -12.11
CA PRO A 19 17.52 -2.90 -12.33
C PRO A 19 16.77 -3.16 -13.64
N ILE A 20 15.45 -3.03 -13.60
CA ILE A 20 14.66 -2.96 -14.83
C ILE A 20 14.76 -1.50 -15.26
N ASP A 21 15.53 -1.23 -16.32
CA ASP A 21 15.61 0.09 -16.93
C ASP A 21 14.27 0.41 -17.61
N VAL A 22 13.38 1.07 -16.86
CA VAL A 22 12.21 1.73 -17.42
C VAL A 22 12.61 3.19 -17.62
N ASP A 23 12.90 3.54 -18.88
CA ASP A 23 13.24 4.90 -19.28
C ASP A 23 12.21 5.92 -18.73
N GLU A 24 12.69 6.99 -18.10
CA GLU A 24 11.87 7.96 -17.33
C GLU A 24 10.70 8.54 -18.15
N LYS A 25 10.79 8.56 -19.48
CA LYS A 25 9.68 9.01 -20.36
C LYS A 25 8.44 8.11 -20.29
N TRP A 26 8.57 6.88 -19.80
CA TRP A 26 7.47 5.91 -19.67
C TRP A 26 6.71 6.00 -18.34
N ILE A 27 7.21 6.78 -17.37
CA ILE A 27 6.65 6.83 -16.00
C ILE A 27 5.40 7.74 -15.89
N HIS A 28 4.98 8.39 -16.99
CA HIS A 28 3.85 9.33 -16.99
C HIS A 28 2.69 9.01 -17.95
N PHE A 29 2.67 7.84 -18.61
CA PHE A 29 1.86 7.66 -19.80
C PHE A 29 1.09 6.33 -19.82
N VAL A 30 -0.14 6.35 -20.35
CA VAL A 30 -0.69 5.14 -20.98
C VAL A 30 0.11 4.98 -22.27
N ASP A 31 1.13 4.14 -22.24
CA ASP A 31 1.99 3.78 -23.38
C ASP A 31 1.13 3.68 -24.66
N ASP A 32 1.61 4.22 -25.78
CA ASP A 32 0.94 4.06 -27.08
C ASP A 32 0.76 2.58 -27.43
N ASN A 33 1.62 1.70 -26.91
CA ASN A 33 1.43 0.24 -26.96
C ASN A 33 0.19 -0.21 -26.17
N VAL A 34 -0.05 0.35 -24.97
CA VAL A 34 -1.25 0.07 -24.18
C VAL A 34 -2.48 0.64 -24.88
N LYS A 35 -2.43 1.87 -25.40
CA LYS A 35 -3.56 2.45 -26.16
C LYS A 35 -3.91 1.67 -27.42
N ALA A 36 -2.90 1.16 -28.13
CA ALA A 36 -3.08 0.41 -29.37
C ALA A 36 -3.80 -0.93 -29.17
N ILE A 37 -3.74 -1.51 -27.96
CA ILE A 37 -4.44 -2.75 -27.60
C ILE A 37 -5.79 -2.49 -26.90
N LEU A 38 -6.12 -1.25 -26.53
CA LEU A 38 -7.41 -0.96 -25.93
C LEU A 38 -8.53 -1.14 -26.98
N PRO A 39 -9.66 -1.76 -26.61
CA PRO A 39 -10.80 -1.86 -27.51
C PRO A 39 -11.23 -0.49 -28.07
N PRO A 40 -11.64 -0.40 -29.36
CA PRO A 40 -12.13 0.84 -29.93
C PRO A 40 -13.23 1.46 -29.07
N GLY A 41 -13.08 2.76 -28.76
CA GLY A 41 -14.01 3.51 -27.89
C GLY A 41 -13.65 3.51 -26.40
N THR A 42 -12.53 2.90 -25.99
CA THR A 42 -12.04 3.00 -24.61
C THR A 42 -11.62 4.43 -24.26
N VAL A 43 -12.06 4.92 -23.10
CA VAL A 43 -11.69 6.23 -22.55
C VAL A 43 -10.91 6.03 -21.26
N VAL A 44 -9.73 6.64 -21.16
CA VAL A 44 -8.95 6.67 -19.91
C VAL A 44 -9.54 7.75 -19.00
N GLU A 45 -10.24 7.34 -17.94
CA GLU A 45 -10.86 8.29 -17.01
C GLU A 45 -9.85 8.97 -16.07
N SER A 46 -8.83 8.23 -15.62
CA SER A 46 -7.73 8.79 -14.82
C SER A 46 -6.50 7.88 -14.79
N ILE A 47 -5.32 8.47 -14.53
CA ILE A 47 -4.08 7.75 -14.24
C ILE A 47 -3.67 8.13 -12.81
N ARG A 48 -3.40 7.14 -11.96
CA ARG A 48 -2.95 7.32 -10.58
C ARG A 48 -1.67 6.52 -10.35
N PRO A 49 -0.48 7.11 -10.57
CA PRO A 49 0.76 6.41 -10.33
C PRO A 49 0.90 6.07 -8.85
N TYR A 50 1.67 5.03 -8.53
CA TYR A 50 2.04 4.74 -7.15
C TYR A 50 3.35 5.44 -6.85
N TYR A 51 3.49 5.95 -5.63
CA TYR A 51 4.78 6.38 -5.13
C TYR A 51 5.63 5.13 -4.83
N THR A 52 6.75 4.99 -5.54
CA THR A 52 7.65 3.80 -5.47
C THR A 52 9.13 4.19 -5.38
N THR A 53 9.45 5.39 -4.92
CA THR A 53 10.85 5.82 -4.71
C THR A 53 11.55 4.88 -3.73
N TRP A 54 12.84 4.64 -3.94
CA TRP A 54 13.67 3.83 -3.05
C TRP A 54 13.98 4.59 -1.76
N HIS A 55 13.88 3.88 -0.64
CA HIS A 55 14.19 4.37 0.71
C HIS A 55 14.96 3.31 1.48
N ASP A 56 15.71 3.73 2.50
CA ASP A 56 16.54 2.85 3.31
C ASP A 56 15.74 2.03 4.33
N THR A 57 14.52 2.47 4.65
CA THR A 57 13.64 1.82 5.64
C THR A 57 12.23 1.63 5.10
N TRP A 58 11.55 0.59 5.58
CA TRP A 58 10.15 0.35 5.25
C TRP A 58 9.22 1.43 5.81
N GLU A 59 9.51 1.92 7.02
CA GLU A 59 8.75 3.02 7.64
C GLU A 59 8.70 4.24 6.72
N GLU A 60 9.86 4.66 6.19
CA GLU A 60 9.99 5.82 5.30
C GLU A 60 9.30 5.59 3.94
N SER A 61 9.56 4.44 3.31
CA SER A 61 8.89 4.07 2.05
C SER A 61 7.36 4.10 2.18
N TYR A 62 6.85 3.51 3.26
CA TYR A 62 5.42 3.48 3.52
C TYR A 62 4.87 4.87 3.86
N TYR A 63 5.60 5.68 4.63
CA TYR A 63 5.24 7.06 4.96
C TYR A 63 5.01 7.92 3.70
N HIS A 64 5.96 7.90 2.76
CA HIS A 64 5.81 8.66 1.52
C HIS A 64 4.73 8.10 0.60
N SER A 65 4.60 6.77 0.53
CA SER A 65 3.49 6.12 -0.18
C SER A 65 2.13 6.56 0.38
N MET A 66 2.02 6.64 1.71
CA MET A 66 0.80 7.06 2.37
C MET A 66 0.47 8.53 2.12
N LYS A 67 1.46 9.44 2.24
CA LYS A 67 1.29 10.86 1.88
C LYS A 67 0.76 11.02 0.45
N TRP A 68 1.27 10.22 -0.49
CA TRP A 68 0.79 10.24 -1.87
C TRP A 68 -0.69 9.86 -1.98
N PHE A 69 -1.14 8.79 -1.31
CA PHE A 69 -2.56 8.41 -1.34
C PHE A 69 -3.46 9.43 -0.64
N MET A 70 -2.99 10.04 0.45
CA MET A 70 -3.72 11.14 1.13
C MET A 70 -3.88 12.35 0.21
N TYR A 71 -2.81 12.78 -0.47
CA TYR A 71 -2.86 13.86 -1.46
C TYR A 71 -3.78 13.52 -2.64
N ALA A 72 -3.67 12.30 -3.17
CA ALA A 72 -4.52 11.85 -4.27
C ALA A 72 -6.00 11.82 -3.88
N GLU A 73 -6.31 11.44 -2.63
CA GLU A 73 -7.65 11.47 -2.07
C GLU A 73 -8.21 12.88 -2.01
N GLU A 74 -7.49 13.80 -1.36
CA GLU A 74 -7.90 15.20 -1.22
C GLU A 74 -8.10 15.87 -2.58
N LYS A 75 -7.18 15.64 -3.53
CA LYS A 75 -7.29 16.17 -4.90
C LYS A 75 -8.55 15.66 -5.63
N SER A 76 -9.03 14.47 -5.28
CA SER A 76 -10.16 13.82 -5.95
C SER A 76 -11.49 14.12 -5.28
N GLN A 77 -11.51 14.19 -3.96
CA GLN A 77 -12.71 14.30 -3.12
C GLN A 77 -12.91 15.72 -2.56
N GLY A 78 -11.91 16.58 -2.68
CA GLY A 78 -11.88 17.91 -2.08
C GLY A 78 -11.41 17.91 -0.63
N VAL A 79 -11.12 19.11 -0.13
CA VAL A 79 -10.61 19.36 1.22
C VAL A 79 -11.63 18.93 2.30
N ASP A 80 -11.12 18.27 3.34
CA ASP A 80 -11.86 17.91 4.55
C ASP A 80 -10.91 18.03 5.76
N GLU A 81 -11.18 19.00 6.64
CA GLU A 81 -10.27 19.32 7.76
C GLU A 81 -10.16 18.17 8.78
N GLU A 82 -11.25 17.40 9.00
CA GLU A 82 -11.19 16.21 9.86
C GLU A 82 -10.25 15.16 9.26
N ILE A 83 -10.29 14.95 7.93
CA ILE A 83 -9.34 14.05 7.27
C ILE A 83 -7.91 14.54 7.40
N ARG A 84 -7.65 15.84 7.22
CA ARG A 84 -6.29 16.39 7.35
C ARG A 84 -5.72 16.14 8.74
N GLU A 85 -6.51 16.40 9.79
CA GLU A 85 -6.12 16.12 11.17
C GLU A 85 -5.88 14.62 11.42
N LEU A 86 -6.76 13.76 10.91
CA LEU A 86 -6.61 12.30 11.01
C LEU A 86 -5.38 11.79 10.25
N CYS A 87 -5.14 12.30 9.04
CA CYS A 87 -3.96 11.99 8.24
C CYS A 87 -2.68 12.34 8.99
N GLN A 88 -2.63 13.54 9.59
CA GLN A 88 -1.50 13.97 10.41
C GLN A 88 -1.28 13.02 11.60
N GLY A 89 -2.35 12.64 12.31
CA GLY A 89 -2.27 11.68 13.41
C GLY A 89 -1.75 10.30 12.97
N VAL A 90 -2.11 9.84 11.76
CA VAL A 90 -1.56 8.60 11.20
C VAL A 90 -0.07 8.74 10.88
N LEU A 91 0.33 9.83 10.23
CA LEU A 91 1.71 10.10 9.85
C LEU A 91 2.63 10.23 11.07
N ASP A 92 2.20 10.95 12.11
CA ASP A 92 3.03 11.28 13.26
C ASP A 92 3.05 10.18 14.32
N LYS A 93 1.93 9.49 14.52
CA LYS A 93 1.78 8.55 15.64
C LYS A 93 1.74 7.11 15.16
N VAL A 94 0.83 6.80 14.24
CA VAL A 94 0.49 5.42 13.89
C VAL A 94 1.59 4.76 13.07
N ILE A 95 2.08 5.41 12.01
CA ILE A 95 3.14 4.86 11.15
C ILE A 95 4.42 4.60 11.95
N PRO A 96 4.98 5.57 12.71
CA PRO A 96 6.11 5.31 13.59
C PRO A 96 5.84 4.18 14.59
N ARG A 97 4.67 4.19 15.23
CA ARG A 97 4.32 3.19 16.24
C ARG A 97 4.34 1.78 15.68
N LEU A 98 3.78 1.55 14.50
CA LEU A 98 3.57 0.22 13.95
C LEU A 98 4.70 -0.26 13.05
N LEU A 99 5.42 0.65 12.37
CA LEU A 99 6.42 0.29 11.37
C LEU A 99 7.85 0.45 11.84
N ARG A 100 8.17 1.46 12.68
CA ARG A 100 9.52 1.62 13.21
C ARG A 100 10.02 0.39 13.96
N PRO A 101 9.20 -0.29 14.81
CA PRO A 101 9.63 -1.52 15.47
C PRO A 101 10.06 -2.63 14.52
N LEU A 102 9.60 -2.67 13.27
CA LEU A 102 10.00 -3.72 12.32
C LEU A 102 11.51 -3.69 12.01
N GLU A 103 12.16 -2.54 12.19
CA GLU A 103 13.55 -2.28 11.80
C GLU A 103 14.37 -1.63 12.93
N THR A 104 13.90 -1.74 14.18
CA THR A 104 14.63 -1.32 15.39
C THR A 104 14.75 -2.46 16.39
N GLY A 105 15.66 -2.33 17.36
CA GLY A 105 15.93 -3.41 18.32
C GLY A 105 16.61 -4.63 17.67
N GLY A 106 17.48 -4.40 16.68
CA GLY A 106 18.20 -5.44 15.95
C GLY A 106 17.38 -6.18 14.88
N ARG A 107 16.12 -5.79 14.68
CA ARG A 107 15.26 -6.33 13.61
C ARG A 107 15.53 -5.64 12.29
N HIS A 108 15.21 -6.33 11.21
CA HIS A 108 15.28 -5.82 9.85
C HIS A 108 14.18 -6.47 9.02
N ILE A 109 13.67 -5.72 8.04
CA ILE A 109 12.76 -6.25 7.03
C ILE A 109 13.55 -6.56 5.78
N GLN A 110 13.36 -7.76 5.24
CA GLN A 110 13.83 -8.08 3.90
C GLN A 110 12.74 -7.65 2.90
N PRO A 111 12.99 -6.66 2.01
CA PRO A 111 12.02 -6.28 1.00
C PRO A 111 11.65 -7.49 0.12
N ARG A 112 10.34 -7.67 -0.11
CA ARG A 112 9.79 -8.73 -0.96
C ARG A 112 9.04 -8.12 -2.12
N LEU A 113 9.17 -8.73 -3.29
CA LEU A 113 8.31 -8.41 -4.42
C LEU A 113 6.88 -8.87 -4.10
N ILE A 114 5.95 -7.93 -4.07
CA ILE A 114 4.52 -8.20 -3.85
C ILE A 114 3.72 -7.84 -5.11
N HIS A 115 2.51 -8.41 -5.26
CA HIS A 115 1.63 -8.09 -6.38
C HIS A 115 1.05 -6.67 -6.26
N GLY A 116 0.79 -6.22 -5.03
CA GLY A 116 0.36 -4.85 -4.73
C GLY A 116 -1.12 -4.52 -5.01
N ASP A 117 -1.83 -5.38 -5.75
CA ASP A 117 -3.28 -5.33 -5.93
C ASP A 117 -3.92 -6.74 -6.00
N LEU A 118 -3.57 -7.63 -5.05
CA LEU A 118 -4.06 -9.00 -5.05
C LEU A 118 -5.38 -9.16 -4.30
N TRP A 119 -6.46 -9.37 -5.04
CA TRP A 119 -7.81 -9.61 -4.54
C TRP A 119 -8.53 -10.54 -5.51
N THR A 120 -9.72 -11.06 -5.18
CA THR A 120 -10.37 -12.08 -6.04
C THR A 120 -10.57 -11.68 -7.50
N GLY A 121 -10.72 -10.37 -7.79
CA GLY A 121 -10.83 -9.90 -9.17
C GLY A 121 -9.56 -10.14 -10.00
N ASN A 122 -8.41 -10.21 -9.34
CA ASN A 122 -7.06 -10.33 -9.90
C ASN A 122 -6.47 -11.73 -9.69
N THR A 123 -7.32 -12.72 -9.40
CA THR A 123 -6.95 -14.12 -9.21
C THR A 123 -7.86 -15.02 -10.03
N SER A 124 -7.29 -16.05 -10.64
CA SER A 124 -8.03 -17.11 -11.31
C SER A 124 -7.34 -18.45 -11.08
N TRP A 125 -7.86 -19.49 -11.72
CA TRP A 125 -7.36 -20.85 -11.65
C TRP A 125 -7.13 -21.39 -13.05
N ASN A 126 -5.93 -21.91 -13.32
CA ASN A 126 -5.65 -22.57 -14.58
C ASN A 126 -6.24 -23.99 -14.55
N ILE A 127 -7.18 -24.28 -15.44
CA ILE A 127 -7.91 -25.56 -15.45
C ILE A 127 -7.05 -26.77 -15.80
N ASP A 128 -6.01 -26.59 -16.61
CA ASP A 128 -5.17 -27.67 -17.11
C ASP A 128 -4.10 -28.08 -16.08
N THR A 129 -3.54 -27.08 -15.40
CA THR A 129 -2.46 -27.28 -14.42
C THR A 129 -2.96 -27.37 -12.98
N ASN A 130 -4.22 -26.96 -12.74
CA ASN A 130 -4.80 -26.83 -11.42
C ASN A 130 -3.97 -25.92 -10.48
N MET A 131 -3.36 -24.87 -11.04
CA MET A 131 -2.52 -23.90 -10.33
C MET A 131 -3.20 -22.52 -10.27
N PRO A 132 -2.97 -21.74 -9.20
CA PRO A 132 -3.46 -20.36 -9.13
C PRO A 132 -2.77 -19.49 -10.18
N VAL A 133 -3.53 -18.56 -10.74
CA VAL A 133 -3.05 -17.53 -11.67
C VAL A 133 -3.37 -16.16 -11.08
N VAL A 134 -2.42 -15.24 -11.16
CA VAL A 134 -2.57 -13.84 -10.72
C VAL A 134 -2.27 -12.91 -11.89
N TYR A 135 -2.96 -11.77 -11.97
CA TYR A 135 -2.86 -10.81 -13.07
C TYR A 135 -3.16 -9.39 -12.58
N ASP A 136 -2.85 -8.39 -13.41
CA ASP A 136 -3.05 -6.96 -13.12
C ASP A 136 -2.28 -6.48 -11.88
N ALA A 137 -0.98 -6.83 -11.85
CA ALA A 137 -0.09 -6.46 -10.76
C ALA A 137 0.18 -4.95 -10.72
N ALA A 138 0.15 -4.40 -9.51
CA ALA A 138 0.69 -3.09 -9.18
C ALA A 138 1.94 -3.29 -8.31
N ALA A 139 2.91 -4.00 -8.88
CA ALA A 139 4.01 -4.60 -8.15
C ALA A 139 4.92 -3.57 -7.46
N LEU A 140 5.42 -3.91 -6.28
CA LEU A 140 6.40 -3.14 -5.53
C LEU A 140 7.26 -4.04 -4.65
N TYR A 141 8.48 -3.61 -4.34
CA TYR A 141 9.23 -4.18 -3.23
C TYR A 141 8.73 -3.58 -1.92
N ALA A 142 8.28 -4.41 -0.99
CA ALA A 142 7.61 -3.99 0.23
C ALA A 142 7.85 -4.96 1.40
N HIS A 143 7.38 -4.56 2.60
CA HIS A 143 7.10 -5.53 3.65
C HIS A 143 6.03 -6.51 3.17
N ASN A 144 6.28 -7.80 3.31
CA ASN A 144 5.43 -8.86 2.78
C ASN A 144 4.00 -8.84 3.34
N GLU A 145 3.81 -8.42 4.60
CA GLU A 145 2.47 -8.30 5.19
C GLU A 145 1.56 -7.28 4.48
N LEU A 146 2.14 -6.34 3.71
CA LEU A 146 1.36 -5.37 2.92
C LEU A 146 0.46 -6.07 1.89
N GLU A 147 0.91 -7.16 1.28
CA GLU A 147 0.17 -7.91 0.25
C GLU A 147 -1.20 -8.38 0.75
N MET A 148 -1.24 -8.86 2.00
CA MET A 148 -2.44 -9.41 2.62
C MET A 148 -3.45 -8.35 3.03
N ALA A 149 -3.10 -7.06 3.03
CA ALA A 149 -4.01 -6.00 3.46
C ALA A 149 -5.26 -5.91 2.59
N ALA A 150 -5.14 -6.23 1.30
CA ALA A 150 -6.28 -6.37 0.39
C ALA A 150 -7.20 -7.55 0.76
N TRP A 151 -6.78 -8.50 1.60
CA TRP A 151 -7.62 -9.63 1.99
C TRP A 151 -8.37 -9.36 3.29
N ARG A 152 -8.04 -8.27 4.01
CA ARG A 152 -8.70 -7.90 5.27
C ARG A 152 -10.23 -7.70 5.13
N PRO A 153 -10.75 -6.97 4.13
CA PRO A 153 -12.20 -6.76 4.04
C PRO A 153 -12.89 -7.94 3.36
N ILE A 154 -14.03 -8.38 3.93
CA ILE A 154 -14.86 -9.47 3.39
C ILE A 154 -15.22 -9.26 1.91
N ARG A 155 -15.42 -8.00 1.49
CA ARG A 155 -15.79 -7.63 0.11
C ARG A 155 -14.75 -8.01 -0.96
N ARG A 156 -13.51 -8.28 -0.58
CA ARG A 156 -12.43 -8.70 -1.50
C ARG A 156 -12.29 -10.22 -1.60
N LEU A 157 -13.16 -10.97 -0.92
CA LEU A 157 -13.46 -12.40 -1.07
C LEU A 157 -12.27 -13.37 -0.96
N ILE A 158 -11.13 -12.91 -0.45
CA ILE A 158 -10.02 -13.77 -0.01
C ILE A 158 -10.15 -13.92 1.51
N GLY A 159 -10.45 -15.13 1.97
CA GLY A 159 -10.74 -15.41 3.37
C GLY A 159 -9.51 -15.47 4.28
N ARG A 160 -9.73 -15.34 5.59
CA ARG A 160 -8.67 -15.40 6.62
C ARG A 160 -7.84 -16.68 6.59
N GLN A 161 -8.40 -17.78 6.09
CA GLN A 161 -7.67 -19.04 5.92
C GLN A 161 -6.46 -18.93 4.99
N TYR A 162 -6.52 -18.05 3.98
CA TYR A 162 -5.39 -17.83 3.07
C TYR A 162 -4.28 -17.00 3.75
N MET A 163 -4.65 -16.03 4.59
CA MET A 163 -3.67 -15.33 5.44
C MET A 163 -3.01 -16.30 6.42
N ALA A 164 -3.78 -17.16 7.08
CA ALA A 164 -3.25 -18.15 8.00
C ALA A 164 -2.27 -19.10 7.29
N ALA A 165 -2.67 -19.64 6.13
CA ALA A 165 -1.79 -20.47 5.31
C ALA A 165 -0.52 -19.71 4.87
N TYR A 166 -0.61 -18.42 4.55
CA TYR A 166 0.56 -17.61 4.24
C TYR A 166 1.52 -17.50 5.44
N PHE A 167 0.98 -17.26 6.63
CA PHE A 167 1.79 -17.14 7.86
C PHE A 167 2.44 -18.46 8.29
N ASP A 168 1.94 -19.61 7.84
CA ASP A 168 2.62 -20.91 8.01
C ASP A 168 3.94 -20.98 7.21
N TYR A 169 4.07 -20.22 6.11
CA TYR A 169 5.30 -20.16 5.30
C TYR A 169 6.17 -18.94 5.61
N PHE A 170 5.54 -17.80 5.87
CA PHE A 170 6.18 -16.54 6.20
C PHE A 170 5.67 -16.06 7.56
N PRO A 171 6.39 -16.38 8.66
CA PRO A 171 5.96 -16.00 10.00
C PRO A 171 5.69 -14.51 10.14
N VAL A 172 4.77 -14.17 11.04
CA VAL A 172 4.43 -12.79 11.38
C VAL A 172 5.69 -12.02 11.80
N SER A 173 5.83 -10.79 11.32
CA SER A 173 6.95 -9.94 11.70
C SER A 173 6.82 -9.48 13.16
N ALA A 174 7.91 -9.54 13.92
CA ALA A 174 7.93 -9.03 15.29
C ALA A 174 7.86 -7.48 15.32
N PRO A 175 7.08 -6.84 16.21
CA PRO A 175 6.28 -7.45 17.27
C PRO A 175 5.02 -8.11 16.71
N GLU A 176 4.78 -9.37 17.06
CA GLU A 176 3.65 -10.14 16.52
C GLU A 176 2.30 -9.59 17.02
N GLU A 177 2.29 -9.01 18.22
CA GLU A 177 1.12 -8.36 18.81
C GLU A 177 0.58 -7.19 17.96
N ASP A 178 1.43 -6.60 17.12
CA ASP A 178 1.08 -5.47 16.25
C ASP A 178 0.52 -5.90 14.89
N GLN A 179 0.43 -7.21 14.58
CA GLN A 179 0.09 -7.70 13.24
C GLN A 179 -1.29 -7.25 12.75
N ASP A 180 -2.34 -7.34 13.58
CA ASP A 180 -3.69 -6.90 13.16
C ASP A 180 -3.75 -5.39 12.94
N ASP A 181 -3.04 -4.61 13.76
CA ASP A 181 -2.96 -3.16 13.62
C ASP A 181 -2.14 -2.76 12.39
N ARG A 182 -1.04 -3.48 12.07
CA ARG A 182 -0.32 -3.33 10.79
C ARG A 182 -1.21 -3.69 9.61
N SER A 183 -1.96 -4.78 9.67
CA SER A 183 -2.92 -5.17 8.63
C SER A 183 -3.97 -4.09 8.40
N MET A 184 -4.47 -3.46 9.47
CA MET A 184 -5.42 -2.36 9.41
C MET A 184 -4.80 -1.06 8.86
N LEU A 185 -3.58 -0.71 9.27
CA LEU A 185 -2.82 0.41 8.71
C LEU A 185 -2.58 0.21 7.21
N TYR A 186 -2.14 -0.99 6.81
CA TYR A 186 -1.97 -1.33 5.42
C TYR A 186 -3.30 -1.24 4.68
N TYR A 187 -4.38 -1.80 5.22
CA TYR A 187 -5.69 -1.72 4.60
C TYR A 187 -6.20 -0.28 4.38
N LEU A 188 -5.88 0.67 5.28
CA LEU A 188 -6.20 2.09 5.12
C LEU A 188 -5.65 2.66 3.79
N ARG A 189 -4.46 2.22 3.35
CA ARG A 189 -3.88 2.58 2.05
C ARG A 189 -4.82 2.24 0.89
N TRP A 190 -5.50 1.09 0.94
CA TRP A 190 -6.46 0.69 -0.09
C TRP A 190 -7.74 1.51 -0.04
N ASP A 191 -8.22 1.87 1.15
CA ASP A 191 -9.42 2.71 1.27
C ASP A 191 -9.15 4.14 0.76
N LEU A 192 -7.97 4.72 1.04
CA LEU A 192 -7.55 5.99 0.44
C LEU A 192 -7.38 5.91 -1.08
N LYS A 193 -6.71 4.85 -1.60
CA LYS A 193 -6.65 4.56 -3.05
C LYS A 193 -8.06 4.51 -3.65
N SER A 194 -8.98 3.78 -3.02
CA SER A 194 -10.34 3.58 -3.52
C SER A 194 -11.14 4.88 -3.45
N SER A 195 -10.97 5.69 -2.40
CA SER A 195 -11.56 7.02 -2.28
C SER A 195 -11.08 7.96 -3.39
N ALA A 196 -9.79 7.95 -3.72
CA ALA A 196 -9.22 8.74 -4.81
C ALA A 196 -9.71 8.30 -6.20
N LEU A 197 -9.89 7.00 -6.43
CA LEU A 197 -10.36 6.45 -7.71
C LEU A 197 -11.87 6.68 -7.91
N PHE A 198 -12.66 6.50 -6.86
CA PHE A 198 -14.12 6.59 -6.92
C PHE A 198 -14.61 7.89 -6.28
N SER A 199 -14.24 9.04 -6.87
CA SER A 199 -14.52 10.38 -6.34
C SER A 199 -16.00 10.68 -6.09
N ARG A 200 -16.93 9.98 -6.74
CA ARG A 200 -18.38 10.12 -6.52
C ARG A 200 -18.92 9.23 -5.40
N ASN A 201 -18.07 8.44 -4.74
CA ASN A 201 -18.45 7.48 -3.72
C ASN A 201 -17.73 7.76 -2.39
N LEU A 202 -18.43 8.44 -1.48
CA LEU A 202 -17.91 8.79 -0.15
C LEU A 202 -17.79 7.61 0.81
N ARG A 203 -18.23 6.40 0.43
CA ARG A 203 -18.13 5.22 1.29
C ARG A 203 -16.69 4.93 1.70
N TYR A 204 -15.76 4.94 0.75
CA TYR A 204 -14.35 4.66 1.03
C TYR A 204 -13.71 5.75 1.89
N ARG A 205 -14.08 7.02 1.63
CA ARG A 205 -13.68 8.17 2.44
C ARG A 205 -14.09 7.99 3.91
N ASN A 206 -15.34 7.63 4.16
CA ASN A 206 -15.85 7.40 5.51
C ASN A 206 -15.20 6.18 6.18
N MET A 207 -14.96 5.10 5.43
CA MET A 207 -14.24 3.93 5.95
C MET A 207 -12.79 4.27 6.34
N ALA A 208 -12.11 5.11 5.54
CA ALA A 208 -10.79 5.62 5.87
C ALA A 208 -10.82 6.43 7.17
N LYS A 209 -11.77 7.36 7.34
CA LYS A 209 -11.95 8.14 8.59
C LYS A 209 -12.05 7.25 9.82
N GLU A 210 -12.94 6.25 9.80
CA GLU A 210 -13.14 5.35 10.95
C GLU A 210 -11.92 4.48 11.24
N THR A 211 -11.21 4.04 10.19
CA THR A 211 -9.95 3.31 10.32
C THR A 211 -8.86 4.18 10.95
N MET A 212 -8.72 5.43 10.51
CA MET A 212 -7.76 6.39 11.09
C MET A 212 -8.05 6.67 12.56
N LYS A 213 -9.31 6.96 12.92
CA LYS A 213 -9.75 7.16 14.31
C LYS A 213 -9.40 5.96 15.20
N THR A 214 -9.67 4.75 14.71
CA THR A 214 -9.36 3.51 15.44
C THR A 214 -7.86 3.36 15.69
N LEU A 215 -7.04 3.52 14.64
CA LEU A 215 -5.58 3.38 14.74
C LEU A 215 -4.96 4.43 15.67
N ILE A 216 -5.42 5.69 15.56
CA ILE A 216 -4.97 6.79 16.43
C ILE A 216 -5.37 6.53 17.88
N GLY A 217 -6.60 6.06 18.12
CA GLY A 217 -7.08 5.71 19.46
C GLY A 217 -6.29 4.57 20.11
N LYS A 218 -5.76 3.63 19.32
CA LYS A 218 -4.85 2.57 19.80
C LYS A 218 -3.40 3.05 20.02
N SER A 219 -3.02 4.20 19.44
CA SER A 219 -1.65 4.73 19.45
C SER A 219 -1.58 6.17 20.00
N PRO A 220 -2.19 6.51 21.15
CA PRO A 220 -2.36 7.90 21.59
C PRO A 220 -1.02 8.63 21.81
N GLY A 221 -0.01 7.92 22.34
CA GLY A 221 1.35 8.42 22.58
C GLY A 221 2.39 7.98 21.53
N GLY A 222 1.96 7.42 20.39
CA GLY A 222 2.84 7.06 19.28
C GLY A 222 3.94 6.05 19.62
N TYR A 223 5.04 6.13 18.89
CA TYR A 223 6.20 5.25 19.05
C TYR A 223 6.94 5.51 20.37
N GLU A 224 7.07 6.77 20.76
CA GLU A 224 7.84 7.22 21.92
C GLU A 224 7.25 6.68 23.22
N GLU A 225 5.93 6.72 23.39
CA GLU A 225 5.26 6.11 24.53
C GLU A 225 5.42 4.59 24.53
N TRP A 226 5.31 3.94 23.37
CA TRP A 226 5.47 2.50 23.24
C TRP A 226 6.87 2.02 23.61
N ALA A 227 7.91 2.68 23.10
CA ALA A 227 9.30 2.36 23.41
C ALA A 227 9.59 2.53 24.91
N LYS A 228 9.16 3.66 25.49
CA LYS A 228 9.31 3.94 26.93
C LYS A 228 8.61 2.90 27.81
N LYS A 229 7.40 2.48 27.46
CA LYS A 229 6.64 1.44 28.19
C LYS A 229 7.36 0.08 28.21
N ARG A 230 8.24 -0.17 27.24
CA ARG A 230 9.05 -1.39 27.14
C ARG A 230 10.43 -1.25 27.77
N GLY A 231 10.78 -0.06 28.27
CA GLY A 231 12.10 0.23 28.83
C GLY A 231 13.17 0.50 27.77
N ASP A 232 12.77 0.71 26.51
CA ASP A 232 13.67 1.01 25.41
C ASP A 232 13.92 2.52 25.30
N GLU A 233 15.12 2.92 24.87
CA GLU A 233 15.40 4.30 24.47
C GLU A 233 14.75 4.58 23.10
N PRO A 234 13.87 5.60 22.98
CA PRO A 234 13.20 5.88 21.71
C PRO A 234 14.18 6.24 20.60
N VAL A 235 14.18 5.42 19.54
CA VAL A 235 14.83 5.78 18.27
C VAL A 235 14.04 6.89 17.60
N HIS A 236 14.64 8.08 17.54
CA HIS A 236 14.09 9.22 16.81
C HIS A 236 14.45 9.13 15.33
N ARG A 237 13.45 9.24 14.45
CA ARG A 237 13.62 9.36 13.00
C ARG A 237 12.86 10.60 12.53
N VAL A 238 13.52 11.42 11.73
CA VAL A 238 12.91 12.53 11.01
C VAL A 238 12.71 12.06 9.59
N MET A 239 11.46 12.04 9.11
CA MET A 239 11.17 11.68 7.72
C MET A 239 11.70 12.78 6.79
N PRO A 240 12.44 12.44 5.72
CA PRO A 240 12.87 13.44 4.76
C PRO A 240 11.65 14.06 4.04
N PRO A 241 11.81 15.22 3.38
CA PRO A 241 10.73 15.80 2.59
C PRO A 241 10.31 14.89 1.45
N THR A 242 9.01 14.87 1.13
CA THR A 242 8.54 14.08 -0.01
C THR A 242 9.01 14.71 -1.33
N THR A 243 9.78 13.97 -2.11
CA THR A 243 10.39 14.43 -3.38
C THR A 243 9.40 14.79 -4.50
N ILE A 244 8.15 14.32 -4.41
CA ILE A 244 7.09 14.61 -5.41
C ILE A 244 6.22 15.78 -4.95
N GLY A 245 6.82 16.95 -4.69
CA GLY A 245 6.13 18.24 -4.48
C GLY A 245 4.73 18.15 -3.83
N LEU A 246 4.61 17.36 -2.76
CA LEU A 246 3.33 17.11 -2.12
C LEU A 246 3.07 18.28 -1.18
N GLU A 247 2.15 19.18 -1.56
CA GLU A 247 1.68 20.30 -0.73
C GLU A 247 0.83 19.84 0.48
N LEU A 248 1.17 18.71 1.10
CA LEU A 248 0.72 18.43 2.46
C LEU A 248 1.69 19.20 3.36
N GLU A 249 1.27 20.35 3.88
CA GLU A 249 2.08 21.22 4.74
C GLU A 249 2.88 20.39 5.75
N GLU A 250 4.20 20.35 5.62
CA GLU A 250 5.07 19.69 6.58
C GLU A 250 5.06 20.50 7.87
N ARG A 251 4.44 19.96 8.92
CA ARG A 251 4.54 20.52 10.26
C ARG A 251 5.75 19.89 10.98
N PRO A 252 6.57 20.68 11.70
CA PRO A 252 7.66 20.12 12.48
C PRO A 252 7.12 19.13 13.52
N ILE A 253 7.76 17.96 13.60
CA ILE A 253 7.57 16.97 14.68
C ILE A 253 8.14 17.54 15.98
#